data_AF-A0A6L9Q6E9-F1
#
_entry.id   AF-A0A6L9Q6E9-F1
#
_cell.length_a   1.000
_cell.length_b   1.000
_cell.length_c   1.000
_cell.angle_alpha   90.00
_cell.angle_beta   90.00
_cell.angle_gamma   90.00
#
_symmetry.space_group_name_H-M   'P 1'
#
loop_
_entity.id
_entity.type
_entity.pdbx_description
1 polymer ?
#
loop_
_entity_poly.entity_id
_entity_poly.type
_entity_poly.pdbx_seq_one_letter_code
_entity_poly.pdbx_strand_id
1 'polypeptide(L)'
;MFDVGLGEMAVLVVLALVIFGDKLPQVAGQAGRMLRQFRQMADSAKADLQEGLGPEFKDFDLNDLNPKTFVRKHLLEDDDTYPAAANKNGADLFDDEPSYATTAGRLESDEPPPFDNEAT
;
A
#
# COMPACT_ATOMS: atom_id res chain seq x y z
N MET A 1 -6.63 5.10 17.22
CA MET A 1 -6.84 6.52 16.89
C MET A 1 -5.69 7.28 17.53
N PHE A 2 -4.86 7.96 16.74
CA PHE A 2 -3.75 8.76 17.27
C PHE A 2 -4.29 10.16 17.60
N ASP A 3 -4.66 10.37 18.87
CA ASP A 3 -4.98 11.71 19.37
C ASP A 3 -3.67 12.38 19.77
N VAL A 4 -3.12 13.19 18.86
CA VAL A 4 -1.84 13.88 19.06
C VAL A 4 -2.13 15.37 19.23
N GLY A 5 -2.11 15.83 20.47
CA GLY A 5 -2.24 17.22 20.82
C GLY A 5 -0.90 17.98 20.78
N LEU A 6 -0.95 19.27 21.10
CA LEU A 6 0.24 20.12 21.17
C LEU A 6 1.25 19.62 22.23
N GLY A 7 0.76 19.01 23.32
CA GLY A 7 1.62 18.45 24.38
C GLY A 7 2.40 17.22 23.90
N GLU A 8 1.73 16.30 23.22
CA GLU A 8 2.32 15.11 22.63
C GLU A 8 3.33 15.48 21.53
N MET A 9 3.04 16.50 20.72
CA MET A 9 4.00 17.04 19.74
C MET A 9 5.27 17.57 20.40
N ALA A 10 5.16 18.27 21.53
CA ALA A 10 6.33 18.75 22.27
C ALA A 10 7.18 17.59 22.79
N VAL A 11 6.55 16.52 23.30
CA VAL A 11 7.25 15.30 23.74
C VAL A 11 7.99 14.63 22.57
N LEU A 12 7.38 14.54 21.39
CA LEU A 12 8.04 14.00 20.20
C LEU A 12 9.23 14.83 19.74
N VAL A 13 9.14 16.16 19.81
CA VAL A 13 10.27 17.05 19.48
C VAL A 13 11.42 16.85 20.47
N VAL A 14 11.13 16.77 21.77
CA VAL A 14 12.14 16.48 22.79
C VAL A 14 12.77 15.11 22.55
N LEU A 15 11.97 14.09 22.26
CA LEU A 15 12.46 12.75 21.95
C LEU A 15 13.37 12.76 20.71
N ALA A 16 12.97 13.46 19.65
CA ALA A 16 13.80 13.61 18.45
C ALA A 16 15.13 14.30 18.77
N LEU A 17 15.13 15.34 19.61
CA LEU A 17 16.36 16.00 20.06
C LEU A 17 17.24 15.07 20.90
N VAL A 18 16.67 14.20 21.76
CA VAL A 18 17.45 13.23 22.54
C VAL A 18 18.07 12.14 21.67
N ILE A 19 17.32 11.64 20.67
CA ILE A 19 17.77 10.56 19.79
C ILE A 19 18.80 11.08 18.77
N PHE A 20 18.53 12.21 18.14
CA PHE A 20 19.32 12.73 17.02
C PHE A 20 20.32 13.82 17.42
N GLY A 21 20.06 14.55 18.50
CA GLY A 21 20.90 15.66 18.96
C GLY A 21 21.16 16.70 17.87
N ASP A 22 22.43 17.11 17.76
CA ASP A 22 22.90 18.09 16.77
C ASP A 22 22.79 17.61 15.31
N LYS A 23 22.52 16.31 15.08
CA LYS A 23 22.33 15.77 13.72
C LYS A 23 20.92 15.98 13.18
N LEU A 24 19.95 16.34 14.03
CA LEU A 24 18.57 16.58 13.63
C LEU A 24 18.43 17.55 12.44
N PRO A 25 19.06 18.74 12.43
CA PRO A 25 18.98 19.65 11.26
C PRO A 25 19.57 19.03 9.99
N GLN A 26 20.61 18.20 10.11
CA GLN A 26 21.20 17.50 8.97
C GLN A 26 20.23 16.45 8.39
N VAL A 27 19.61 15.64 9.26
CA VAL A 27 18.63 14.60 8.87
C VAL A 27 17.38 15.23 8.29
N ALA A 28 16.85 16.29 8.90
CA ALA A 28 15.71 17.03 8.38
C ALA A 28 16.01 17.60 6.98
N GLY A 29 17.21 18.15 6.77
CA GLY A 29 17.65 18.62 5.46
C GLY A 29 17.77 17.51 4.42
N GLN A 30 18.22 16.31 4.80
CA GLN A 30 18.24 15.14 3.91
C GLN A 30 16.83 14.69 3.54
N ALA A 31 15.93 14.56 4.52
CA ALA A 31 14.53 14.19 4.28
C ALA A 31 13.83 15.20 3.37
N GLY A 32 14.06 16.51 3.58
CA GLY A 32 13.49 17.55 2.72
C GLY A 32 13.99 17.48 1.27
N ARG A 33 15.29 17.21 1.06
CA ARG A 33 15.85 16.99 -0.28
C ARG A 33 15.25 15.75 -0.95
N MET A 34 15.13 14.66 -0.21
CA MET A 34 14.54 13.41 -0.70
C MET A 34 13.07 13.62 -1.08
N LEU A 35 12.29 14.32 -0.26
CA LEU A 35 10.90 14.66 -0.57
C LEU A 35 10.77 15.52 -1.83
N ARG A 36 11.68 16.49 -2.03
CA ARG A 36 11.69 17.32 -3.24
C ARG A 36 12.01 16.51 -4.49
N GLN A 37 12.98 15.60 -4.40
CA GLN A 37 13.35 14.71 -5.49
C GLN A 37 12.20 13.74 -5.82
N PHE A 38 11.56 13.17 -4.80
CA PHE A 38 10.39 12.33 -4.97
C PHE A 38 9.24 13.07 -5.67
N ARG A 39 8.98 14.32 -5.26
CA ARG A 39 7.97 15.17 -5.92
C ARG A 39 8.31 15.41 -7.39
N GLN A 40 9.55 15.76 -7.71
CA GLN A 40 9.99 15.95 -9.09
C GLN A 40 9.84 14.67 -9.92
N MET A 41 10.22 13.52 -9.37
CA MET A 41 10.07 12.22 -10.02
C MET A 41 8.60 11.89 -10.29
N ALA A 42 7.71 12.14 -9.32
CA ALA A 42 6.27 11.95 -9.49
C ALA A 42 5.68 12.89 -10.56
N ASP A 43 6.10 14.16 -10.58
CA ASP A 43 5.67 15.14 -11.58
C ASP A 43 6.14 14.74 -12.99
N SER A 44 7.39 14.27 -13.14
CA SER A 44 7.93 13.78 -14.40
C SER A 44 7.22 12.53 -14.89
N ALA A 45 7.03 11.52 -14.03
CA ALA A 45 6.28 10.33 -14.39
C ALA A 45 4.85 10.69 -14.83
N LYS A 46 4.18 11.63 -14.13
CA LYS A 46 2.87 12.11 -14.55
C LYS A 46 2.91 12.72 -15.96
N ALA A 47 3.92 13.51 -16.29
CA ALA A 47 4.08 14.08 -17.63
C ALA A 47 4.26 12.99 -18.70
N ASP A 48 5.13 12.00 -18.44
CA ASP A 48 5.39 10.89 -19.37
C ASP A 48 4.12 10.04 -19.61
N LEU A 49 3.33 9.80 -18.56
CA LEU A 49 2.06 9.07 -18.64
C LEU A 49 1.01 9.84 -19.46
N GLN A 50 0.97 11.17 -19.34
CA GLN A 50 0.07 12.03 -20.11
C GLN A 50 0.46 12.13 -21.59
N GLU A 51 1.75 12.14 -21.90
CA GLU A 51 2.25 12.15 -23.28
C GLU A 51 2.05 10.81 -23.98
N GLY A 52 2.28 9.68 -23.27
CA GLY A 52 2.23 8.34 -23.85
C GLY A 52 0.83 7.76 -24.05
N LEU A 53 -0.12 8.11 -23.19
CA LEU A 53 -1.47 7.51 -23.19
C LEU A 53 -2.58 8.45 -23.70
N GLY A 54 -2.22 9.68 -24.07
CA GLY A 54 -3.15 10.65 -24.62
C GLY A 54 -4.03 11.36 -23.58
N PRO A 55 -4.92 12.27 -24.02
CA PRO A 55 -5.70 13.16 -23.14
C PRO A 55 -6.64 12.43 -22.17
N GLU A 56 -6.85 11.13 -22.34
CA GLU A 56 -7.70 10.27 -21.52
C GLU A 56 -7.12 10.05 -20.10
N PHE A 57 -5.81 10.23 -19.91
CA PHE A 57 -5.14 10.20 -18.60
C PHE A 57 -4.83 11.60 -18.04
N LYS A 58 -5.21 12.65 -18.77
CA LYS A 58 -5.08 14.04 -18.31
C LYS A 58 -5.96 14.32 -17.08
N ASP A 59 -7.02 13.54 -16.92
CA ASP A 59 -7.98 13.61 -15.81
C ASP A 59 -7.53 12.84 -14.55
N PHE A 60 -6.36 12.20 -14.56
CA PHE A 60 -5.74 11.69 -13.33
C PHE A 60 -5.27 12.87 -12.45
N ASP A 61 -6.16 13.32 -11.57
CA ASP A 61 -5.88 14.37 -10.60
C ASP A 61 -5.12 13.79 -9.40
N LEU A 62 -3.92 14.32 -9.13
CA LEU A 62 -3.11 13.95 -7.97
C LEU A 62 -3.84 14.24 -6.64
N ASN A 63 -4.86 15.11 -6.66
CA ASN A 63 -5.70 15.38 -5.51
C ASN A 63 -6.66 14.23 -5.18
N ASP A 64 -6.99 13.37 -6.15
CA ASP A 64 -7.83 12.19 -5.93
C ASP A 64 -7.03 11.02 -5.31
N LEU A 65 -5.70 11.07 -5.44
CA LEU A 65 -4.75 10.18 -4.76
C LEU A 65 -4.52 10.54 -3.28
N ASN A 66 -5.30 11.46 -2.70
CA ASN A 66 -5.37 11.54 -1.24
C ASN A 66 -5.83 10.17 -0.75
N PRO A 67 -5.11 9.49 0.17
CA PRO A 67 -5.42 8.11 0.52
C PRO A 67 -6.86 7.94 1.02
N LYS A 68 -7.43 8.99 1.63
CA LYS A 68 -8.84 9.01 2.03
C LYS A 68 -9.82 9.14 0.86
N THR A 69 -9.46 9.89 -0.19
CA THR A 69 -10.30 10.12 -1.37
C THR A 69 -10.18 8.96 -2.35
N PHE A 70 -8.97 8.44 -2.57
CA PHE A 70 -8.69 7.25 -3.40
C PHE A 70 -9.38 6.00 -2.86
N VAL A 71 -9.25 5.74 -1.55
CA VAL A 71 -9.93 4.62 -0.88
C VAL A 71 -11.44 4.84 -0.90
N ARG A 72 -11.91 6.07 -0.71
CA ARG A 72 -13.34 6.38 -0.85
C ARG A 72 -13.84 6.08 -2.26
N LYS A 73 -13.10 6.45 -3.30
CA LYS A 73 -13.49 6.26 -4.69
C LYS A 73 -13.46 4.78 -5.06
N HIS A 74 -12.36 4.08 -4.80
CA HIS A 74 -12.23 2.65 -5.13
C HIS A 74 -12.94 1.70 -4.18
N LEU A 75 -13.27 2.07 -2.93
CA LEU A 75 -14.05 1.18 -2.04
C LEU A 75 -15.54 1.53 -1.98
N LEU A 76 -15.95 2.79 -2.23
CA LEU A 76 -17.38 3.16 -2.21
C LEU A 76 -18.01 3.19 -3.60
N GLU A 77 -17.25 3.39 -4.69
CA GLU A 77 -17.82 3.27 -6.04
C GLU A 77 -17.84 1.81 -6.53
N ASP A 78 -16.94 0.93 -6.06
CA ASP A 78 -17.00 -0.53 -6.33
C ASP A 78 -18.06 -1.24 -5.45
N ASP A 79 -18.56 -0.59 -4.39
CA ASP A 79 -19.59 -1.14 -3.50
C ASP A 79 -20.99 -1.18 -4.16
N ASP A 80 -21.16 -0.53 -5.32
CA ASP A 80 -22.40 -0.65 -6.12
C ASP A 80 -22.54 -2.04 -6.80
N THR A 81 -21.52 -2.90 -6.72
CA THR A 81 -21.57 -4.28 -7.25
C THR A 81 -21.92 -5.35 -6.19
N TYR A 82 -21.97 -5.00 -4.91
CA TYR A 82 -22.27 -5.98 -3.86
C TYR A 82 -23.60 -5.66 -3.17
N PRO A 83 -24.68 -6.40 -3.46
CA PRO A 83 -25.93 -6.21 -2.74
C PRO A 83 -25.70 -6.53 -1.27
N ALA A 84 -26.02 -5.56 -0.41
CA ALA A 84 -25.99 -5.64 1.03
C ALA A 84 -26.57 -6.97 1.54
N ALA A 85 -25.69 -7.87 1.96
CA ALA A 85 -26.05 -9.07 2.70
C ALA A 85 -25.43 -8.99 4.10
N ALA A 86 -26.23 -8.43 5.00
CA ALA A 86 -26.41 -8.85 6.38
C ALA A 86 -25.15 -9.29 7.16
N ASN A 87 -24.77 -8.43 8.10
CA ASN A 87 -24.36 -8.81 9.45
C ASN A 87 -24.80 -10.24 9.84
N LYS A 88 -23.82 -11.12 10.04
CA LYS A 88 -23.77 -12.14 11.09
C LYS A 88 -22.36 -12.77 11.13
N ASN A 89 -21.64 -12.46 12.20
CA ASN A 89 -20.57 -13.27 12.81
C ASN A 89 -19.32 -13.52 11.94
N GLY A 90 -18.21 -12.91 12.35
CA GLY A 90 -16.90 -13.06 11.70
C GLY A 90 -16.31 -14.46 11.81
N ALA A 91 -16.62 -15.31 10.84
CA ALA A 91 -16.02 -16.64 10.70
C ALA A 91 -15.62 -17.04 9.27
N ASP A 92 -15.86 -16.22 8.24
CA ASP A 92 -15.60 -16.62 6.83
C ASP A 92 -14.77 -15.58 6.05
N LEU A 93 -13.82 -14.90 6.69
CA LEU A 93 -12.94 -13.92 6.01
C LEU A 93 -11.59 -14.51 5.56
N PHE A 94 -11.43 -15.84 5.61
CA PHE A 94 -10.18 -16.53 5.27
C PHE A 94 -10.30 -17.59 4.17
N ASP A 95 -11.43 -17.64 3.45
CA ASP A 95 -11.68 -18.66 2.40
C ASP A 95 -11.38 -18.19 0.97
N ASP A 96 -10.53 -17.16 0.81
CA ASP A 96 -9.96 -16.78 -0.49
C ASP A 96 -8.48 -17.22 -0.55
N GLU A 97 -8.26 -18.52 -0.32
CA GLU A 97 -6.99 -19.16 -0.68
C GLU A 97 -7.06 -19.49 -2.19
N PRO A 98 -6.16 -18.96 -3.03
CA PRO A 98 -6.21 -19.24 -4.45
C PRO A 98 -5.97 -20.74 -4.69
N SER A 99 -6.97 -21.40 -5.26
CA SER A 99 -7.11 -22.85 -5.42
C SER A 99 -6.19 -23.49 -6.48
N TYR A 100 -4.99 -22.94 -6.69
CA TYR A 100 -3.97 -23.57 -7.54
C TYR A 100 -3.12 -24.62 -6.81
N ALA A 101 -3.38 -24.89 -5.53
CA ALA A 101 -2.55 -25.77 -4.71
C ALA A 101 -3.26 -27.00 -4.12
N THR A 102 -4.39 -27.46 -4.69
CA THR A 102 -5.08 -28.66 -4.16
C THR A 102 -5.54 -29.61 -5.26
N THR A 103 -4.58 -30.29 -5.89
CA THR A 103 -4.78 -31.68 -6.38
C THR A 103 -3.57 -32.59 -6.18
N ALA A 104 -2.41 -32.06 -5.80
CA ALA A 104 -1.34 -32.88 -5.25
C ALA A 104 -1.75 -33.27 -3.81
N GLY A 105 -2.41 -34.42 -3.69
CA GLY A 105 -2.67 -35.04 -2.39
C GLY A 105 -1.40 -34.99 -1.55
N ARG A 106 -1.53 -34.47 -0.33
CA ARG A 106 -0.43 -34.39 0.63
C ARG A 106 0.21 -35.77 0.73
N LEU A 107 1.44 -35.90 0.25
CA LEU A 107 2.19 -37.15 0.34
C LEU A 107 2.27 -37.54 1.82
N GLU A 108 1.96 -38.79 2.13
CA GLU A 108 2.17 -39.31 3.48
C GLU A 108 3.68 -39.27 3.80
N SER A 109 4.04 -39.24 5.09
CA SER A 109 5.41 -38.90 5.52
C SER A 109 6.50 -39.84 4.99
N ASP A 110 6.13 -41.00 4.43
CA ASP A 110 7.01 -42.01 3.86
C ASP A 110 6.78 -42.28 2.37
N GLU A 111 6.02 -41.44 1.65
CA GLU A 111 5.82 -41.59 0.21
C GLU A 111 6.82 -40.74 -0.60
N PRO A 112 7.60 -41.34 -1.52
CA PRO A 112 8.54 -40.58 -2.33
C PRO A 112 7.81 -39.65 -3.32
N PRO A 113 8.31 -38.42 -3.50
CA PRO A 113 7.66 -37.46 -4.39
C PRO A 113 7.69 -37.94 -5.85
N PRO A 114 6.65 -37.61 -6.65
CA PRO A 114 6.58 -38.02 -8.05
C PRO A 114 7.74 -37.41 -8.85
N PHE A 115 8.35 -38.21 -9.72
CA PHE A 115 9.43 -37.76 -10.60
C PHE A 115 8.89 -36.92 -11.75
N ASP A 116 9.51 -35.75 -11.97
CA ASP A 116 9.24 -34.88 -13.12
C ASP A 116 10.05 -35.36 -14.33
N ASN A 117 9.35 -35.77 -15.38
CA ASN A 117 9.92 -36.27 -16.62
C ASN A 117 10.22 -35.18 -17.67
N GLU A 118 9.91 -33.91 -17.39
CA GLU A 118 10.19 -32.77 -18.29
C GLU A 118 11.51 -32.06 -17.98
N ALA A 119 12.21 -32.40 -16.90
CA ALA A 119 13.54 -31.87 -16.60
C ALA A 119 14.63 -32.53 -17.46
N THR A 120 14.87 -32.03 -18.68
CA THR A 120 16.03 -32.38 -19.54
C THR A 120 16.78 -31.13 -19.99
#